data_AF-A0A2W1LPS2-F1
#
_entry.id   AF-A0A2W1LPS2-F1
#
_cell.length_a   1.000
_cell.length_b   1.000
_cell.length_c   1.000
_cell.angle_alpha   90.00
_cell.angle_beta   90.00
_cell.angle_gamma   90.00
#
_symmetry.space_group_name_H-M   'P 1'
#
loop_
_entity.id
_entity.type
_entity.pdbx_description
1 polymer ?
#
loop_
_entity_poly.entity_id
_entity_poly.type
_entity_poly.pdbx_seq_one_letter_code
_entity_poly.pdbx_strand_id
1 'polypeptide(L)' 'MSLVDVSEVSASLFITGAVFILLIFSLLSLGILRMFQLRYKAGWLSFAGAVVSSVVFGLILDRWFM' A
#
# COMPACT_ATOMS: atom_id res chain seq x y z
N MET A 1 20.19 -19.42 -5.82
CA MET A 1 19.33 -18.51 -5.02
C MET A 1 19.80 -18.61 -3.59
N SER A 2 20.39 -17.56 -3.04
CA SER A 2 20.63 -17.48 -1.60
C SER A 2 19.28 -17.27 -0.90
N LEU A 3 19.03 -18.05 0.14
CA LEU A 3 17.88 -17.82 1.02
C LEU A 3 18.14 -16.49 1.74
N VAL A 4 17.28 -15.50 1.50
CA VAL A 4 17.28 -14.28 2.28
C VAL A 4 16.70 -14.66 3.64
N ASP A 5 17.53 -14.63 4.67
CA ASP A 5 17.08 -14.87 6.04
C ASP A 5 16.25 -13.66 6.50
N VAL A 6 15.03 -13.97 6.94
CA VAL A 6 14.03 -12.99 7.38
C VAL A 6 13.79 -13.10 8.89
N SER A 7 14.57 -13.94 9.59
CA SER A 7 14.42 -14.22 11.02
C SER A 7 14.61 -12.98 11.90
N GLU A 8 15.35 -11.98 11.41
CA GLU A 8 15.57 -10.71 12.11
C GLU A 8 14.44 -9.68 11.87
N VAL A 9 13.54 -9.93 10.91
CA VAL A 9 12.45 -8.99 10.61
C VAL A 9 11.34 -9.16 11.64
N SER A 10 11.02 -8.09 12.35
CA SER A 10 9.87 -8.07 13.25
C SER A 10 8.60 -8.47 12.50
N ALA A 11 7.85 -9.43 13.05
CA ALA A 11 6.55 -9.83 12.53
C ALA A 11 5.60 -8.62 12.35
N SER A 12 5.70 -7.61 13.22
CA SER A 12 4.89 -6.39 13.10
C SER A 12 5.25 -5.57 11.85
N LEU A 13 6.53 -5.49 11.47
CA LEU A 13 6.97 -4.79 10.26
C LEU A 13 6.46 -5.52 9.02
N PHE A 14 6.62 -6.85 8.99
CA PHE A 14 6.17 -7.67 7.87
C PHE A 14 4.65 -7.55 7.66
N ILE A 15 3.86 -7.70 8.71
CA ILE A 15 2.40 -7.59 8.64
C ILE A 15 1.99 -6.18 8.20
N THR A 16 2.60 -5.14 8.76
CA THR A 16 2.32 -3.76 8.38
C THR A 16 2.60 -3.52 6.89
N GLY A 17 3.78 -3.96 6.42
CA GLY A 17 4.14 -3.87 5.00
C GLY A 17 3.16 -4.62 4.10
N ALA A 18 2.82 -5.86 4.45
CA ALA A 18 1.90 -6.69 3.68
C ALA A 18 0.50 -6.05 3.57
N VAL A 19 -0.04 -5.52 4.67
CA VAL A 19 -1.35 -4.85 4.69
C VAL A 19 -1.35 -3.61 3.80
N PHE A 20 -0.33 -2.75 3.91
CA PHE A 20 -0.26 -1.54 3.10
C PHE A 20 -0.04 -1.82 1.62
N ILE A 21 0.78 -2.83 1.27
CA ILE A 21 0.94 -3.28 -0.12
C ILE A 21 -0.41 -3.72 -0.68
N LEU A 22 -1.12 -4.62 0.01
CA LEU A 22 -2.42 -5.09 -0.44
C LEU A 22 -3.41 -3.94 -0.62
N LEU A 23 -3.43 -2.99 0.31
CA LEU A 23 -4.35 -1.86 0.28
C LEU A 23 -4.03 -0.88 -0.86
N ILE A 24 -2.76 -0.46 -1.00
CA ILE A 24 -2.33 0.51 -2.04
C ILE A 24 -2.58 -0.07 -3.44
N PHE A 25 -2.12 -1.30 -3.70
CA PHE A 25 -2.28 -1.91 -5.02
C PHE A 25 -3.74 -2.22 -5.34
N SER A 26 -4.56 -2.59 -4.35
CA SER A 26 -6.00 -2.76 -4.55
C SER A 26 -6.68 -1.45 -4.93
N LEU A 27 -6.34 -0.35 -4.28
CA LEU A 27 -6.87 0.98 -4.60
C LEU A 27 -6.43 1.46 -5.99
N LEU A 28 -5.17 1.24 -6.35
CA LEU A 28 -4.67 1.55 -7.70
C LEU A 28 -5.39 0.72 -8.78
N SER A 29 -5.50 -0.60 -8.59
CA SER A 29 -6.21 -1.49 -9.50
C SER A 29 -7.67 -1.06 -9.69
N LEU A 30 -8.36 -0.78 -8.58
CA LEU A 30 -9.73 -0.29 -8.61
C LEU A 30 -9.82 1.08 -9.30
N GLY A 31 -8.90 2.00 -9.01
CA GLY A 31 -8.84 3.32 -9.65
C GLY A 31 -8.75 3.21 -11.17
N ILE A 32 -7.83 2.39 -11.66
CA ILE A 32 -7.66 2.10 -13.10
C ILE A 32 -8.93 1.48 -13.68
N LEU A 33 -9.52 0.47 -13.03
CA LEU A 33 -10.76 -0.16 -13.48
C LEU A 33 -11.91 0.87 -13.61
N ARG A 34 -12.03 1.80 -12.66
CA ARG A 34 -13.06 2.85 -12.69
C ARG A 34 -12.83 3.87 -13.82
N MET A 35 -11.58 4.15 -14.19
CA MET A 35 -11.25 5.01 -15.33
C MET A 35 -11.70 4.37 -16.65
N PHE A 36 -11.48 3.07 -16.82
CA PHE A 36 -12.00 2.34 -17.99
C PHE A 36 -13.53 2.30 -18.06
N GLN A 37 -14.21 2.37 -16.92
CA GLN A 37 -15.67 2.46 -16.85
C GLN A 37 -16.20 3.90 -17.10
N LEU A 38 -15.36 4.85 -17.53
CA LEU A 38 -15.69 6.29 -17.66
C LEU A 38 -16.18 6.93 -16.34
N ARG A 39 -15.94 6.29 -15.20
CA ARG A 39 -16.30 6.77 -13.85
C ARG A 39 -15.14 7.54 -13.23
N TYR A 40 -14.70 8.61 -13.90
CA TYR A 40 -13.50 9.37 -13.53
C TYR A 40 -13.48 9.87 -12.09
N LYS A 41 -14.61 10.40 -11.57
CA LYS A 41 -14.70 10.87 -10.18
C LYS A 41 -14.40 9.78 -9.17
N ALA A 42 -14.99 8.59 -9.37
CA ALA A 42 -14.80 7.45 -8.49
C ALA A 42 -13.38 6.88 -8.61
N GLY A 43 -12.81 6.85 -9.81
CA GLY A 43 -11.42 6.42 -9.99
C GLY A 43 -10.44 7.37 -9.30
N TRP A 44 -10.68 8.68 -9.36
CA TRP A 44 -9.81 9.68 -8.73
C TRP A 44 -9.81 9.57 -7.21
N LEU A 45 -10.95 9.24 -6.60
CA LEU A 45 -11.03 8.93 -5.17
C LEU A 45 -10.17 7.72 -4.79
N SER A 46 -10.16 6.66 -5.61
CA SER A 46 -9.29 5.50 -5.36
C SER A 46 -7.80 5.85 -5.47
N PHE A 47 -7.41 6.66 -6.46
CA PHE A 47 -6.04 7.14 -6.59
C PHE A 47 -5.63 8.03 -5.42
N ALA A 48 -6.49 8.96 -5.00
CA ALA A 48 -6.26 9.78 -3.82
C ALA A 48 -6.11 8.91 -2.56
N GLY A 49 -6.95 7.89 -2.40
CA GLY A 49 -6.84 6.91 -1.32
C GLY A 49 -5.51 6.16 -1.33
N ALA A 50 -5.03 5.74 -2.51
CA ALA A 50 -3.73 5.09 -2.65
C ALA A 50 -2.57 6.01 -2.21
N VAL A 51 -2.61 7.29 -2.62
CA VAL A 51 -1.60 8.28 -2.22
C VAL A 51 -1.62 8.51 -0.71
N VAL A 52 -2.80 8.73 -0.12
CA VAL A 52 -2.94 8.90 1.34
C VAL A 52 -2.40 7.69 2.08
N SER A 53 -2.72 6.48 1.60
CA SER A 53 -2.26 5.23 2.23
C SER A 53 -0.74 5.08 2.16
N SER A 54 -0.11 5.45 1.05
CA SER A 54 1.36 5.48 0.93
C SER A 54 2.01 6.48 1.89
N VAL A 55 1.42 7.66 2.07
CA VAL A 55 1.92 8.66 3.02
C VAL A 55 1.80 8.14 4.45
N VAL A 56 0.64 7.59 4.82
CA VAL A 56 0.42 7.01 6.16
C VAL A 56 1.38 5.86 6.41
N PHE A 57 1.64 4.99 5.43
CA PHE A 57 2.64 3.93 5.55
C PHE A 57 4.03 4.48 5.86
N GLY A 58 4.47 5.51 5.13
CA GLY A 58 5.75 6.16 5.38
C GLY A 58 5.86 6.74 6.80
N LEU A 59 4.80 7.40 7.28
CA LEU A 59 4.75 7.92 8.65
C LEU A 59 4.79 6.82 9.71
N ILE A 60 4.16 5.66 9.45
CA ILE A 60 4.23 4.52 10.37
C ILE A 60 5.65 3.95 10.42
N LEU A 61 6.31 3.81 9.27
CA LEU A 61 7.69 3.35 9.21
C LEU A 61 8.63 4.29 9.98
N ASP A 62 8.53 5.59 9.71
CA ASP A 62 9.36 6.62 10.36
C ASP A 62 9.15 6.67 11.89
N ARG A 63 7.91 6.50 12.36
CA ARG A 63 7.59 6.65 13.79
C ARG A 63 7.85 5.40 14.62
N TRP A 64 7.75 4.21 14.03
CA TRP A 64 7.72 2.94 14.78
C TRP A 64 8.84 1.95 14.42
N PHE A 65 9.49 2.11 13.27
CA PHE A 65 10.44 1.11 12.74
C PHE A 65 11.81 1.66 12.31
N MET A 66 11.96 2.98 12.21
CA MET A 66 13.26 3.68 12.10
C MET A 66 13.65 4.28 13.44
#